data_AF-A0A2Z5X3H1-F1
#
_entry.id   AF-A0A2Z5X3H1-F1
#
_cell.length_a   1.000
_cell.length_b   1.000
_cell.length_c   1.000
_cell.angle_alpha   90.00
_cell.angle_beta   90.00
_cell.angle_gamma   90.00
#
_symmetry.space_group_name_H-M   'P 1'
#
loop_
_entity.id
_entity.type
_entity.pdbx_description
1 polymer ?
#
loop_
_entity_poly.entity_id
_entity_poly.type
_entity_poly.pdbx_seq_one_letter_code
_entity_poly.pdbx_strand_id
1 'polypeptide(L)'
;MMLRTNNLLKDMAIALLVISSSLFVSSSINSQNQPQQAIATLGNGSYQFCSKPKPQKLDGAGVCFNFTKIGDRVDGYYGYPHSDDLICLRGKVLGNKVMGEALAVSWAGREWTNIPKTEFTWDEEGHLSLNHYKIIRSSKGNARGDRNEWILFQQATLDIEGFYRYPQPSMTAPSQLCQWE
;
A
#
# COMPACT_ATOMS: atom_id res chain seq x y z
N MET A 1 -76.35 28.53 40.14
CA MET A 1 -75.22 27.62 40.37
C MET A 1 -74.03 28.13 39.57
N MET A 2 -73.11 28.79 40.29
CA MET A 2 -71.65 28.83 40.09
C MET A 2 -71.05 29.33 38.75
N LEU A 3 -70.36 30.49 38.77
CA LEU A 3 -68.88 30.66 38.73
C LEU A 3 -68.33 30.54 37.28
N ARG A 4 -67.40 31.32 36.74
CA ARG A 4 -66.26 32.05 37.30
C ARG A 4 -65.64 32.94 36.20
N THR A 5 -64.84 33.89 36.66
CA THR A 5 -64.15 35.02 36.01
C THR A 5 -62.84 34.70 35.24
N ASN A 6 -62.32 35.75 34.58
CA ASN A 6 -60.90 36.16 34.40
C ASN A 6 -60.14 35.76 33.10
N ASN A 7 -59.68 36.75 32.31
CA ASN A 7 -58.30 37.32 32.25
C ASN A 7 -57.37 36.46 31.34
N LEU A 8 -56.26 36.89 30.72
CA LEU A 8 -55.46 38.11 30.54
C LEU A 8 -54.45 37.72 29.42
N LEU A 9 -53.85 38.70 28.73
CA LEU A 9 -52.53 38.65 28.05
C LEU A 9 -52.44 37.74 26.79
N LYS A 10 -52.27 38.24 25.55
CA LYS A 10 -51.11 38.94 24.95
C LYS A 10 -49.77 38.27 25.25
N ASP A 11 -49.44 37.22 24.49
CA ASP A 11 -48.07 36.70 24.40
C ASP A 11 -47.46 36.99 23.02
N MET A 12 -46.43 37.84 23.07
CA MET A 12 -45.45 38.07 22.02
C MET A 12 -44.57 36.82 21.89
N ALA A 13 -44.57 36.17 20.73
CA ALA A 13 -43.55 35.19 20.40
C ALA A 13 -42.30 35.92 19.86
N ILE A 14 -41.30 36.09 20.71
CA ILE A 14 -39.95 36.51 20.32
C ILE A 14 -39.23 35.27 19.80
N ALA A 15 -39.01 35.20 18.48
CA ALA A 15 -38.19 34.16 17.86
C ALA A 15 -36.71 34.52 18.02
N LEU A 16 -36.02 33.87 18.97
CA LEU A 16 -34.57 33.91 19.12
C LEU A 16 -33.94 32.92 18.12
N LEU A 17 -33.43 33.43 17.00
CA LEU A 17 -32.56 32.69 16.08
C LEU A 17 -31.16 32.57 16.71
N VAL A 18 -30.87 31.40 17.30
CA VAL A 18 -29.52 31.04 17.71
C VAL A 18 -28.73 30.64 16.46
N ILE A 19 -27.96 31.59 15.92
CA ILE A 19 -26.99 31.32 14.86
C ILE A 19 -25.78 30.67 15.55
N SER A 20 -25.80 29.34 15.65
CA SER A 20 -24.62 28.58 16.10
C SER A 20 -23.59 28.62 14.98
N SER A 21 -22.67 29.57 15.05
CA SER A 21 -21.48 29.63 14.22
C SER A 21 -20.59 28.43 14.55
N SER A 22 -20.84 27.29 13.89
CA SER A 22 -19.91 26.17 13.88
C SER A 22 -18.66 26.62 13.14
N LEU A 23 -17.67 27.11 13.90
CA LEU A 23 -16.31 27.29 13.42
C LEU A 23 -15.81 25.90 13.04
N PHE A 24 -15.83 25.60 11.73
CA PHE A 24 -15.10 24.47 11.18
C PHE A 24 -13.62 24.79 11.33
N VAL A 25 -13.04 24.36 12.46
CA VAL A 25 -11.60 24.31 12.64
C VAL A 25 -11.10 23.24 11.68
N SER A 26 -10.69 23.67 10.48
CA SER A 26 -9.90 22.86 9.56
C SER A 26 -8.52 22.65 10.20
N SER A 27 -8.42 21.68 11.10
CA SER A 27 -7.13 21.16 11.52
C SER A 27 -6.51 20.46 10.32
N SER A 28 -5.52 21.10 9.70
CA SER A 28 -4.62 20.49 8.74
C SER A 28 -3.94 19.31 9.45
N ILE A 29 -4.49 18.11 9.27
CA ILE A 29 -3.87 16.89 9.76
C ILE A 29 -2.56 16.77 9.02
N ASN A 30 -1.47 17.06 9.71
CA ASN A 30 -0.14 16.76 9.26
C ASN A 30 -0.02 15.22 9.24
N SER A 31 -0.39 14.60 8.12
CA SER A 31 -0.50 13.14 7.89
C SER A 31 0.81 12.36 8.04
N GLN A 32 1.86 12.95 8.61
CA GLN A 32 3.15 12.29 8.76
C GLN A 32 3.25 11.38 10.00
N ASN A 33 2.31 11.46 10.95
CA ASN A 33 2.38 10.71 12.23
C ASN A 33 1.03 10.10 12.67
N GLN A 34 0.26 9.53 11.74
CA GLN A 34 -0.91 8.72 12.14
C GLN A 34 -0.48 7.29 12.48
N PRO A 35 -1.07 6.63 13.50
CA PRO A 35 -0.89 5.19 13.72
C PRO A 35 -1.22 4.47 12.42
N GLN A 36 -0.28 3.68 11.91
CA GLN A 36 -0.41 3.02 10.63
C GLN A 36 -1.62 2.06 10.67
N GLN A 37 -2.66 2.41 9.93
CA GLN A 37 -3.81 1.52 9.76
C GLN A 37 -3.35 0.23 9.08
N ALA A 38 -3.83 -0.91 9.57
CA ALA A 38 -3.54 -2.19 8.97
C ALA A 38 -3.99 -2.20 7.50
N ILE A 39 -3.17 -2.74 6.60
CA ILE A 39 -3.53 -2.73 5.17
C ILE A 39 -4.85 -3.45 4.88
N ALA A 40 -5.26 -4.41 5.72
CA ALA A 40 -6.55 -5.08 5.63
C ALA A 40 -7.74 -4.11 5.71
N THR A 41 -7.63 -3.03 6.49
CA THR A 41 -8.73 -2.07 6.72
C THR A 41 -8.83 -1.01 5.63
N LEU A 42 -7.89 -0.97 4.69
CA LEU A 42 -7.94 -0.04 3.56
C LEU A 42 -9.07 -0.43 2.60
N GLY A 43 -9.72 0.60 2.05
CA GLY A 43 -10.66 0.43 0.94
C GLY A 43 -9.96 0.01 -0.35
N ASN A 44 -10.74 -0.07 -1.43
CA ASN A 44 -10.18 -0.27 -2.76
C ASN A 44 -9.42 0.99 -3.20
N GLY A 45 -8.31 0.83 -3.91
CA GLY A 45 -7.50 1.95 -4.38
C GLY A 45 -6.04 1.59 -4.59
N SER A 46 -5.22 2.60 -4.89
CA SER A 46 -3.77 2.46 -5.05
C SER A 46 -3.04 3.08 -3.87
N TYR A 47 -2.01 2.39 -3.39
CA TYR A 47 -1.31 2.71 -2.15
C TYR A 47 0.19 2.53 -2.31
N GLN A 48 0.95 3.33 -1.57
CA GLN A 48 2.38 3.13 -1.39
C GLN A 48 2.69 3.17 0.09
N PHE A 49 3.37 2.14 0.57
CA PHE A 49 3.88 2.01 1.93
C PHE A 49 5.39 1.84 1.87
N CYS A 50 6.14 2.54 2.70
CA CYS A 50 7.60 2.45 2.74
C CYS A 50 8.12 2.28 4.17
N SER A 51 9.23 1.59 4.37
CA SER A 51 9.82 1.38 5.70
C SER A 51 10.39 2.65 6.33
N LYS A 52 10.55 3.73 5.55
CA LYS A 52 10.99 5.05 6.03
C LYS A 52 9.96 6.15 5.75
N PRO A 53 10.00 7.27 6.50
CA PRO A 53 9.14 8.43 6.23
C PRO A 53 9.37 9.03 4.83
N LYS A 54 8.34 9.67 4.28
CA LYS A 54 8.39 10.29 2.95
C LYS A 54 9.50 11.36 2.86
N PRO A 55 10.51 11.18 1.99
CA PRO A 55 11.49 12.21 1.71
C PRO A 55 10.87 13.36 0.90
N GLN A 56 11.46 14.55 0.95
CA GLN A 56 10.91 15.74 0.29
C GLN A 56 10.94 15.68 -1.25
N LYS A 57 11.99 15.08 -1.82
CA LYS A 57 12.28 15.14 -3.27
C LYS A 57 12.33 13.78 -3.97
N LEU A 58 12.27 12.68 -3.22
CA LEU A 58 12.35 11.33 -3.76
C LEU A 58 10.97 10.67 -3.72
N ASP A 59 10.78 9.67 -4.57
CA ASP A 59 9.51 8.96 -4.70
C ASP A 59 9.33 7.86 -3.64
N GLY A 60 10.37 7.54 -2.87
CA GLY A 60 10.41 6.49 -1.84
C GLY A 60 11.65 6.58 -0.96
N ALA A 61 11.65 5.87 0.18
CA ALA A 61 12.83 5.68 1.03
C ALA A 61 12.73 4.34 1.81
N GLY A 62 13.86 3.65 1.97
CA GLY A 62 13.88 2.26 2.47
C GLY A 62 13.34 1.28 1.43
N VAL A 63 12.75 0.18 1.87
CA VAL A 63 11.92 -0.68 1.01
C VAL A 63 10.50 -0.14 0.91
N CYS A 64 9.89 -0.27 -0.26
CA CYS A 64 8.54 0.21 -0.50
C CYS A 64 7.67 -0.83 -1.20
N PHE A 65 6.40 -0.93 -0.80
CA PHE A 65 5.35 -1.68 -1.47
C PHE A 65 4.38 -0.71 -2.15
N ASN A 66 4.29 -0.77 -3.47
CA ASN A 66 3.36 0.02 -4.28
C ASN A 66 2.35 -0.92 -4.95
N PHE A 67 1.07 -0.77 -4.65
CA PHE A 67 0.05 -1.75 -5.01
C PHE A 67 -1.34 -1.16 -5.21
N THR A 68 -2.16 -1.88 -5.95
CA THR A 68 -3.61 -1.70 -6.03
C THR A 68 -4.30 -2.76 -5.17
N LYS A 69 -5.33 -2.34 -4.42
CA LYS A 69 -6.18 -3.21 -3.59
C LYS A 69 -7.59 -3.26 -4.14
N ILE A 70 -8.14 -4.46 -4.25
CA ILE A 70 -9.55 -4.73 -4.60
C ILE A 70 -10.06 -5.83 -3.66
N GLY A 71 -10.96 -5.48 -2.74
CA GLY A 71 -11.41 -6.41 -1.71
C GLY A 71 -10.25 -6.80 -0.80
N ASP A 72 -10.04 -8.10 -0.57
CA ASP A 72 -8.89 -8.64 0.17
C ASP A 72 -7.64 -8.82 -0.69
N ARG A 73 -7.73 -8.62 -2.02
CA ARG A 73 -6.65 -8.87 -2.96
C ARG A 73 -5.80 -7.62 -3.19
N VAL A 74 -4.49 -7.83 -3.30
CA VAL A 74 -3.53 -6.82 -3.78
C VAL A 74 -2.74 -7.33 -4.97
N ASP A 75 -2.34 -6.39 -5.82
CA ASP A 75 -1.43 -6.61 -6.95
C ASP A 75 -0.51 -5.39 -7.05
N GLY A 76 0.80 -5.60 -7.15
CA GLY A 76 1.76 -4.52 -7.10
C GLY A 76 3.20 -5.02 -7.13
N TYR A 77 4.11 -4.17 -6.68
CA TYR A 77 5.53 -4.47 -6.63
C TYR A 77 6.17 -3.91 -5.37
N TYR A 78 7.20 -4.60 -4.92
CA TYR A 78 7.95 -4.33 -3.70
C TYR A 78 9.43 -4.21 -4.02
N GLY A 79 10.09 -3.23 -3.45
CA GLY A 79 11.55 -3.15 -3.46
C GLY A 79 12.09 -1.77 -3.17
N TYR A 80 13.38 -1.59 -3.44
CA TYR A 80 14.08 -0.35 -3.13
C TYR A 80 13.80 0.70 -4.22
N PRO A 81 13.33 1.90 -3.86
CA PRO A 81 13.17 3.03 -4.77
C PRO A 81 14.48 3.31 -5.52
N HIS A 82 14.35 3.69 -6.79
CA HIS A 82 15.49 3.99 -7.67
C HIS A 82 16.46 2.81 -7.88
N SER A 83 16.00 1.58 -7.65
CA SER A 83 16.71 0.36 -7.99
C SER A 83 15.92 -0.42 -9.04
N ASP A 84 16.63 -1.27 -9.79
CA ASP A 84 16.01 -2.27 -10.65
C ASP A 84 15.73 -3.59 -9.90
N ASP A 85 15.94 -3.63 -8.58
CA ASP A 85 15.71 -4.83 -7.77
C ASP A 85 14.32 -4.77 -7.13
N LEU A 86 13.36 -5.36 -7.85
CA LEU A 86 11.95 -5.27 -7.55
C LEU A 86 11.30 -6.65 -7.69
N ILE A 87 10.40 -6.96 -6.77
CA ILE A 87 9.60 -8.17 -6.73
C ILE A 87 8.14 -7.80 -6.95
N CYS A 88 7.51 -8.34 -7.99
CA CYS A 88 6.06 -8.21 -8.15
C CYS A 88 5.36 -9.14 -7.17
N LEU A 89 4.29 -8.67 -6.55
CA LEU A 89 3.52 -9.39 -5.54
C LEU A 89 2.05 -9.36 -5.90
N ARG A 90 1.41 -10.53 -5.82
CA ARG A 90 -0.04 -10.64 -5.82
C ARG A 90 -0.48 -11.57 -4.71
N GLY A 91 -1.54 -11.22 -4.00
CA GLY A 91 -1.96 -12.03 -2.87
C GLY A 91 -3.16 -11.47 -2.14
N LYS A 92 -3.43 -12.08 -0.99
CA LYS A 92 -4.48 -11.65 -0.07
C LYS A 92 -3.89 -10.96 1.14
N VAL A 93 -4.63 -10.00 1.66
CA VAL A 93 -4.24 -9.22 2.83
C VAL A 93 -4.84 -9.81 4.11
N LEU A 94 -4.01 -9.97 5.13
CA LEU A 94 -4.41 -10.35 6.49
C LEU A 94 -3.65 -9.48 7.50
N GLY A 95 -4.34 -8.54 8.16
CA GLY A 95 -3.69 -7.56 9.03
C GLY A 95 -2.73 -6.66 8.25
N ASN A 96 -1.43 -6.74 8.57
CA ASN A 96 -0.34 -6.07 7.85
C ASN A 96 0.37 -6.97 6.82
N LYS A 97 -0.07 -8.22 6.69
CA LYS A 97 0.58 -9.21 5.85
C LYS A 97 -0.09 -9.33 4.50
N VAL A 98 0.72 -9.51 3.47
CA VAL A 98 0.29 -9.97 2.15
C VAL A 98 0.82 -11.38 1.96
N MET A 99 -0.08 -12.32 1.66
CA MET A 99 0.27 -13.72 1.41
C MET A 99 -0.19 -14.11 0.02
N GLY A 100 0.71 -14.67 -0.79
CA GLY A 100 0.40 -15.09 -2.14
C GLY A 100 1.61 -15.53 -2.92
N GLU A 101 1.78 -14.98 -4.11
CA GLU A 101 2.84 -15.31 -5.05
C GLU A 101 3.71 -14.08 -5.33
N ALA A 102 4.96 -14.33 -5.68
CA ALA A 102 5.88 -13.32 -6.14
C ALA A 102 6.44 -13.65 -7.52
N LEU A 103 6.77 -12.62 -8.29
CA LEU A 103 7.41 -12.73 -9.59
C LEU A 103 8.63 -11.81 -9.63
N ALA A 104 9.78 -12.40 -9.97
CA ALA A 104 11.02 -11.69 -10.22
C ALA A 104 11.45 -11.88 -11.68
N VAL A 105 12.25 -10.94 -12.19
CA VAL A 105 12.90 -11.08 -13.50
C VAL A 105 14.41 -11.05 -13.28
N SER A 106 15.08 -12.05 -13.82
CA SER A 106 16.54 -12.20 -13.86
C SER A 106 17.01 -11.81 -15.25
N TRP A 107 18.03 -10.96 -15.37
CA TRP A 107 18.62 -10.54 -16.65
C TRP A 107 20.11 -10.24 -16.48
N ALA A 108 20.81 -9.98 -17.59
CA ALA A 108 22.25 -9.72 -17.58
C ALA A 108 22.65 -8.55 -16.67
N GLY A 109 23.58 -8.80 -15.74
CA GLY A 109 24.01 -7.86 -14.70
C GLY A 109 23.12 -7.82 -13.44
N ARG A 110 22.03 -8.60 -13.43
CA ARG A 110 21.10 -8.81 -12.29
C ARG A 110 20.63 -10.27 -12.27
N GLU A 111 21.57 -11.19 -12.44
CA GLU A 111 21.27 -12.61 -12.54
C GLU A 111 20.95 -13.23 -11.18
N TRP A 112 19.85 -13.97 -11.11
CA TRP A 112 19.50 -14.84 -10.00
C TRP A 112 20.22 -16.20 -10.14
N THR A 113 21.49 -16.26 -9.74
CA THR A 113 22.34 -17.45 -9.95
C THR A 113 22.25 -18.51 -8.85
N ASN A 114 21.87 -18.12 -7.62
CA ASN A 114 21.84 -19.00 -6.44
C ASN A 114 20.55 -18.85 -5.64
N ILE A 115 19.40 -19.05 -6.29
CA ILE A 115 18.10 -18.95 -5.62
C ILE A 115 18.00 -20.04 -4.55
N PRO A 116 17.78 -19.70 -3.26
CA PRO A 116 17.62 -20.68 -2.22
C PRO A 116 16.48 -21.66 -2.52
N LYS A 117 16.69 -22.94 -2.19
CA LYS A 117 15.67 -24.00 -2.35
C LYS A 117 14.64 -24.01 -1.23
N THR A 118 14.93 -23.32 -0.13
CA THR A 118 14.09 -23.15 1.04
C THR A 118 13.66 -21.70 1.16
N GLU A 119 12.76 -21.41 2.09
CA GLU A 119 12.39 -20.04 2.43
C GLU A 119 13.62 -19.19 2.74
N PHE A 120 13.63 -17.97 2.21
CA PHE A 120 14.63 -16.95 2.48
C PHE A 120 14.00 -15.56 2.49
N THR A 121 14.63 -14.64 3.19
CA THR A 121 14.25 -13.22 3.16
C THR A 121 14.95 -12.55 1.99
N TRP A 122 14.18 -11.83 1.17
CA TRP A 122 14.69 -11.12 0.00
C TRP A 122 15.37 -9.79 0.37
N ASP A 123 14.75 -8.98 1.24
CA ASP A 123 15.30 -7.69 1.67
C ASP A 123 16.14 -7.78 2.95
N GLU A 124 17.06 -6.84 3.12
CA GLU A 124 17.90 -6.73 4.32
C GLU A 124 17.09 -6.33 5.57
N GLU A 125 15.91 -5.74 5.39
CA GLU A 125 15.07 -5.22 6.46
C GLU A 125 14.16 -6.30 7.08
N GLY A 126 14.07 -7.50 6.48
CA GLY A 126 13.38 -8.64 7.08
C GLY A 126 11.91 -8.82 6.69
N HIS A 127 11.40 -8.11 5.67
CA HIS A 127 9.96 -7.99 5.46
C HIS A 127 9.35 -8.95 4.44
N LEU A 128 10.08 -9.29 3.37
CA LEU A 128 9.62 -10.18 2.31
C LEU A 128 10.31 -11.54 2.38
N SER A 129 9.53 -12.58 2.69
CA SER A 129 9.96 -13.97 2.59
C SER A 129 9.46 -14.60 1.29
N LEU A 130 10.36 -15.30 0.59
CA LEU A 130 10.11 -15.98 -0.68
C LEU A 130 10.43 -17.46 -0.57
N ASN A 131 9.62 -18.32 -1.20
CA ASN A 131 9.84 -19.75 -1.22
C ASN A 131 9.24 -20.41 -2.48
N HIS A 132 9.64 -21.66 -2.76
CA HIS A 132 9.15 -22.52 -3.83
C HIS A 132 9.18 -21.85 -5.21
N TYR A 133 10.39 -21.59 -5.70
CA TYR A 133 10.57 -20.95 -6.99
C TYR A 133 10.44 -21.92 -8.17
N LYS A 134 10.00 -21.40 -9.32
CA LYS A 134 10.09 -22.03 -10.64
C LYS A 134 10.36 -20.98 -11.71
N ILE A 135 11.15 -21.34 -12.70
CA ILE A 135 11.32 -20.51 -13.91
C ILE A 135 10.10 -20.76 -14.81
N ILE A 136 9.30 -19.74 -15.05
CA ILE A 136 8.06 -19.85 -15.84
C ILE A 136 8.22 -19.38 -17.29
N ARG A 137 9.19 -18.51 -17.55
CA ARG A 137 9.50 -18.01 -18.88
C ARG A 137 10.99 -17.77 -19.00
N SER A 138 11.50 -17.99 -20.20
CA SER A 138 12.84 -17.55 -20.58
C SER A 138 12.81 -16.95 -21.98
N SER A 139 13.48 -15.83 -22.16
CA SER A 139 13.66 -15.22 -23.48
C SER A 139 15.14 -14.91 -23.71
N LYS A 140 15.54 -14.88 -24.98
CA LYS A 140 16.79 -14.23 -25.34
C LYS A 140 16.61 -12.73 -25.09
N GLY A 141 17.51 -12.16 -24.31
CA GLY A 141 17.66 -10.73 -24.06
C GLY A 141 18.31 -10.05 -25.26
N ASN A 142 19.37 -9.27 -25.03
CA ASN A 142 20.02 -8.50 -26.09
C ASN A 142 20.77 -9.39 -27.11
N ALA A 143 21.28 -8.76 -28.18
CA ALA A 143 21.96 -9.42 -29.30
C ALA A 143 23.21 -10.25 -28.93
N ARG A 144 23.69 -10.20 -27.67
CA ARG A 144 24.85 -10.97 -27.19
C ARG A 144 24.48 -12.36 -26.66
N GLY A 145 23.18 -12.70 -26.63
CA GLY A 145 22.72 -14.01 -26.17
C GLY A 145 22.41 -14.08 -24.67
N ASP A 146 22.38 -12.93 -24.00
CA ASP A 146 21.93 -12.81 -22.61
C ASP A 146 20.53 -13.42 -22.45
N ARG A 147 20.22 -14.04 -21.31
CA ARG A 147 18.93 -14.69 -21.06
C ARG A 147 18.16 -13.91 -20.00
N ASN A 148 16.91 -13.58 -20.31
CA ASN A 148 15.97 -13.08 -19.32
C ASN A 148 15.13 -14.24 -18.81
N GLU A 149 15.00 -14.38 -17.51
CA GLU A 149 14.21 -15.43 -16.87
C GLU A 149 13.18 -14.83 -15.92
N TRP A 150 11.94 -15.29 -16.03
CA TRP A 150 10.89 -14.92 -15.09
C TRP A 150 10.76 -16.04 -14.07
N ILE A 151 10.95 -15.67 -12.81
CA ILE A 151 11.02 -16.59 -11.69
C ILE A 151 9.77 -16.36 -10.85
N LEU A 152 8.87 -17.34 -10.85
CA LEU A 152 7.71 -17.33 -9.97
C LEU A 152 8.07 -17.99 -8.65
N PHE A 153 7.89 -17.28 -7.55
CA PHE A 153 7.85 -17.84 -6.21
C PHE A 153 6.41 -18.12 -5.85
N GLN A 154 6.08 -19.40 -5.68
CA GLN A 154 4.71 -19.84 -5.42
C GLN A 154 4.23 -19.48 -4.00
N GLN A 155 5.16 -19.11 -3.13
CA GLN A 155 4.88 -18.64 -1.78
C GLN A 155 5.67 -17.36 -1.53
N ALA A 156 4.94 -16.29 -1.24
CA ALA A 156 5.48 -15.02 -0.81
C ALA A 156 4.68 -14.52 0.40
N THR A 157 5.41 -14.09 1.43
CA THR A 157 4.84 -13.41 2.60
C THR A 157 5.54 -12.08 2.77
N LEU A 158 4.80 -10.98 2.63
CA LEU A 158 5.29 -9.63 2.93
C LEU A 158 4.62 -9.15 4.21
N ASP A 159 5.40 -8.70 5.18
CA ASP A 159 4.91 -8.02 6.39
C ASP A 159 5.34 -6.55 6.40
N ILE A 160 4.37 -5.64 6.30
CA ILE A 160 4.63 -4.19 6.28
C ILE A 160 4.25 -3.50 7.58
N GLU A 161 4.21 -4.24 8.69
CA GLU A 161 4.10 -3.64 10.02
C GLU A 161 5.21 -2.58 10.22
N GLY A 162 4.81 -1.37 10.63
CA GLY A 162 5.73 -0.24 10.84
C GLY A 162 6.01 0.64 9.61
N PHE A 163 5.50 0.31 8.42
CA PHE A 163 5.66 1.12 7.22
C PHE A 163 4.88 2.45 7.23
N TYR A 164 5.46 3.50 6.69
CA TYR A 164 4.77 4.77 6.47
C TYR A 164 3.91 4.70 5.22
N ARG A 165 2.60 4.90 5.36
CA ARG A 165 1.72 5.13 4.21
C ARG A 165 2.02 6.49 3.60
N TYR A 166 2.37 6.52 2.32
CA TYR A 166 2.58 7.77 1.61
C TYR A 166 1.24 8.33 1.12
N PRO A 167 1.06 9.67 1.05
CA PRO A 167 -0.23 10.27 0.69
C PRO A 167 -0.75 9.84 -0.68
N GLN A 168 0.16 9.61 -1.62
CA GLN A 168 -0.12 9.11 -2.95
C GLN A 168 1.05 8.22 -3.43
N PRO A 169 0.78 7.18 -4.23
CA PRO A 169 1.83 6.45 -4.91
C PRO A 169 2.60 7.38 -5.84
N SER A 170 3.93 7.33 -5.78
CA SER A 170 4.83 8.11 -6.63
C SER A 170 5.90 7.26 -7.30
N MET A 171 6.22 6.08 -6.75
CA MET A 171 7.09 5.14 -7.44
C MET A 171 6.42 4.68 -8.73
N THR A 172 7.21 4.53 -9.79
CA THR A 172 6.73 4.01 -11.07
C THR A 172 7.24 2.58 -11.25
N ALA A 173 6.35 1.65 -11.63
CA ALA A 173 6.77 0.29 -11.95
C ALA A 173 7.47 0.27 -13.31
N PRO A 174 8.56 -0.50 -13.48
CA PRO A 174 9.03 -0.89 -14.80
C PRO A 174 7.94 -1.68 -15.54
N SER A 175 7.65 -1.30 -16.79
CA SER A 175 6.50 -1.77 -17.59
C SER A 175 6.49 -3.26 -17.97
N GLN A 176 7.46 -4.04 -17.48
CA GLN A 176 7.68 -5.45 -17.85
C GLN A 176 7.80 -6.41 -16.65
N LEU A 177 7.94 -5.89 -15.43
CA LEU A 177 8.24 -6.75 -14.27
C LEU A 177 7.02 -7.57 -13.82
N CYS A 178 5.83 -6.98 -13.83
CA CYS A 178 4.62 -7.62 -13.29
C CYS A 178 3.72 -8.25 -14.35
N GLN A 179 4.33 -8.71 -15.45
CA GLN A 179 3.63 -9.50 -16.46
C GLN A 179 3.58 -10.96 -16.01
N TRP A 180 2.49 -11.33 -15.35
CA TRP A 180 2.24 -12.67 -14.82
C TRP A 180 1.92 -13.74 -15.90
N GLU A 181 1.84 -13.33 -17.16
CA GLU A 181 1.49 -14.14 -18.34
C GLU A 181 2.71 -14.48 -19.19
#